data_AF-A0A0D7PZY1-F1
#
_entry.id   AF-A0A0D7PZY1-F1
#
_cell.length_a   1.000
_cell.length_b   1.000
_cell.length_c   1.000
_cell.angle_alpha   90.00
_cell.angle_beta   90.00
_cell.angle_gamma   90.00
#
_symmetry.space_group_name_H-M   'P 1'
#
loop_
_entity.id
_entity.type
_entity.pdbx_description
1 polymer ?
#
loop_
_entity_poly.entity_id
_entity_poly.type
_entity_poly.pdbx_seq_one_letter_code
_entity_poly.pdbx_strand_id
1 'polypeptide(L)'
;MTMLLAEIPDQSVKGVLDALAPFIAPESIKLFDPVPLPPVQNEDELTQLAQSVVAAVRPKPTQPLRKEALRKLLGRHDTFSDQRGEPDPALRNAMGAISKALKSVFFHDQAVHRLAVPKKTHFPDGTYRGTVYVVTPLGALVRDLLKAEKAI
;
A
#
# COMPACT_ATOMS: atom_id res chain seq x y z
N MET A 1 -19.18 -6.79 -26.06
CA MET A 1 -19.70 -7.60 -24.95
C MET A 1 -19.28 -6.92 -23.65
N THR A 2 -20.25 -6.48 -22.86
CA THR A 2 -19.99 -5.78 -21.59
C THR A 2 -20.12 -6.81 -20.49
N MET A 3 -19.03 -7.10 -19.77
CA MET A 3 -19.03 -8.05 -18.65
C MET A 3 -19.28 -7.27 -17.36
N LEU A 4 -20.37 -7.58 -16.67
CA LEU A 4 -20.69 -7.03 -15.35
C LEU A 4 -20.19 -8.03 -14.30
N LEU A 5 -19.25 -7.61 -13.46
CA LEU A 5 -18.86 -8.33 -12.25
C LEU A 5 -19.51 -7.67 -11.04
N ALA A 6 -20.18 -8.47 -10.20
CA ALA A 6 -20.72 -8.04 -8.91
C ALA A 6 -20.19 -8.97 -7.81
N GLU A 7 -19.64 -8.38 -6.75
CA GLU A 7 -19.20 -9.09 -5.55
C GLU A 7 -20.38 -9.16 -4.57
N ILE A 8 -20.78 -10.38 -4.19
CA ILE A 8 -21.97 -10.62 -3.37
C ILE A 8 -21.51 -11.19 -2.02
N PRO A 9 -21.85 -10.55 -0.89
CA PRO A 9 -21.57 -11.12 0.43
C PRO A 9 -22.42 -12.37 0.69
N ASP A 10 -21.81 -13.40 1.29
CA ASP A 10 -22.33 -14.77 1.49
C ASP A 10 -23.76 -14.86 2.05
N GLN A 11 -24.20 -13.86 2.81
CA GLN A 11 -25.53 -13.84 3.44
C GLN A 11 -26.69 -13.54 2.46
N SER A 12 -26.42 -13.25 1.18
CA SER A 12 -27.42 -12.72 0.25
C SER A 12 -27.56 -13.48 -1.08
N VAL A 13 -26.84 -14.59 -1.25
CA VAL A 13 -26.79 -15.34 -2.52
C VAL A 13 -28.19 -15.73 -3.02
N LYS A 14 -29.08 -16.18 -2.12
CA LYS A 14 -30.46 -16.53 -2.48
C LYS A 14 -31.27 -15.32 -2.98
N GLY A 15 -31.17 -14.17 -2.31
CA GLY A 15 -31.89 -12.96 -2.70
C GLY A 15 -31.42 -12.38 -4.03
N VAL A 16 -30.12 -12.50 -4.34
CA VAL A 16 -29.58 -12.09 -5.64
C VAL A 16 -30.02 -13.03 -6.75
N LEU A 17 -30.03 -14.34 -6.50
CA LEU A 17 -30.53 -15.33 -7.47
C LEU A 17 -32.02 -15.11 -7.77
N ASP A 18 -32.84 -14.83 -6.74
CA ASP A 18 -34.27 -14.52 -6.90
C ASP A 18 -34.50 -13.22 -7.71
N ALA A 19 -33.65 -12.21 -7.53
CA ALA A 19 -33.72 -10.95 -8.27
C ALA A 19 -33.28 -11.08 -9.74
N LEU A 20 -32.36 -12.00 -10.04
CA LEU A 20 -31.84 -12.26 -11.38
C LEU A 20 -32.67 -13.28 -12.16
N ALA A 21 -33.44 -14.13 -11.47
CA ALA A 21 -34.29 -15.17 -12.05
C ALA A 21 -35.22 -14.71 -13.20
N PRO A 22 -35.82 -13.50 -13.19
CA PRO A 22 -36.67 -13.05 -14.29
C PRO A 22 -35.89 -12.69 -15.57
N PHE A 23 -34.59 -12.43 -15.45
CA PHE A 23 -33.76 -11.86 -16.51
C PHE A 23 -32.79 -12.87 -17.14
N ILE A 24 -32.70 -14.09 -16.59
CA ILE A 24 -31.76 -15.11 -17.02
C ILE A 24 -32.53 -16.40 -17.33
N ALA A 25 -32.48 -16.84 -18.59
CA ALA A 25 -33.03 -18.14 -18.96
C ALA A 25 -32.28 -19.24 -18.18
N PRO A 26 -32.97 -20.26 -17.62
CA PRO A 26 -32.33 -21.30 -16.79
C PRO A 26 -31.15 -21.99 -17.46
N GLU A 27 -31.18 -22.08 -18.79
CA GLU A 27 -30.20 -22.76 -19.63
C GLU A 27 -28.86 -22.00 -19.77
N SER A 28 -28.78 -20.73 -19.36
CA SER A 28 -27.58 -19.90 -19.51
C SER A 28 -26.82 -19.63 -18.20
N ILE A 29 -27.25 -20.21 -17.08
CA ILE A 29 -26.59 -20.07 -15.78
C ILE A 29 -25.46 -21.11 -15.65
N LYS A 30 -24.22 -20.67 -15.81
CA LYS A 30 -23.04 -21.45 -15.41
C LYS A 30 -22.67 -21.09 -13.97
N LEU A 31 -23.02 -21.96 -13.03
CA LEU A 31 -22.52 -21.88 -11.66
C LEU A 31 -21.07 -22.37 -11.67
N PHE A 32 -20.16 -21.51 -11.23
CA PHE A 32 -18.79 -21.90 -10.98
C PHE A 32 -18.66 -22.22 -9.50
N ASP A 33 -17.99 -23.32 -9.16
CA ASP A 33 -17.64 -23.59 -7.78
C ASP A 33 -16.80 -22.42 -7.24
N PRO A 34 -17.08 -21.95 -6.01
CA PRO A 34 -16.29 -20.88 -5.41
C PRO A 34 -14.85 -21.36 -5.34
N VAL A 35 -13.98 -20.72 -6.14
CA VAL A 35 -12.54 -20.92 -6.02
C VAL A 35 -12.19 -20.42 -4.62
N PRO A 36 -11.58 -21.27 -3.76
CA PRO A 36 -11.16 -20.81 -2.44
C PRO A 36 -10.22 -19.63 -2.67
N LEU A 37 -10.61 -18.46 -2.14
CA LEU A 37 -9.72 -17.33 -2.07
C LEU A 37 -8.42 -17.82 -1.42
N PRO A 38 -7.24 -17.43 -1.94
CA PRO A 38 -6.00 -17.78 -1.27
C PRO A 38 -6.12 -17.39 0.21
N PRO A 39 -5.68 -18.25 1.15
CA PRO A 39 -5.84 -17.99 2.56
C PRO A 39 -5.33 -16.58 2.86
N VAL A 40 -6.16 -15.80 3.54
CA VAL A 40 -5.82 -14.47 4.05
C VAL A 40 -4.45 -14.62 4.71
N GLN A 41 -3.43 -13.95 4.17
CA GLN A 41 -2.09 -13.98 4.75
C GLN A 41 -2.25 -13.66 6.24
N ASN A 42 -1.92 -14.64 7.09
CA ASN A 42 -2.19 -14.58 8.52
C ASN A 42 -1.69 -13.24 9.08
N GLU A 43 -2.50 -12.53 9.88
CA GLU A 43 -2.09 -11.25 10.48
C GLU A 43 -0.74 -11.35 11.20
N ASP A 44 -0.41 -12.54 11.70
CA ASP A 44 0.87 -12.90 12.29
C ASP A 44 2.05 -12.80 11.32
N GLU A 45 1.92 -13.25 10.07
CA GLU A 45 3.00 -13.20 9.08
C GLU A 45 3.30 -11.75 8.66
N LEU A 46 2.25 -10.95 8.44
CA LEU A 46 2.40 -9.54 8.12
C LEU A 46 3.02 -8.76 9.28
N THR A 47 2.65 -9.12 10.52
CA THR A 47 3.22 -8.52 11.73
C THR A 47 4.69 -8.87 11.92
N GLN A 48 5.08 -10.14 11.71
CA GLN A 48 6.48 -10.58 11.75
C GLN A 48 7.32 -9.90 10.66
N LEU A 49 6.75 -9.74 9.47
CA LEU A 49 7.39 -9.01 8.38
C LEU A 49 7.56 -7.53 8.75
N ALA A 50 6.54 -6.89 9.33
CA ALA A 50 6.61 -5.51 9.79
C ALA A 50 7.69 -5.32 10.86
N GLN A 51 7.80 -6.24 11.83
CA GLN A 51 8.87 -6.22 12.85
C GLN A 51 10.27 -6.34 12.22
N SER A 52 10.44 -7.25 11.27
CA SER A 52 11.70 -7.43 10.53
C SER A 52 12.08 -6.16 9.76
N VAL A 53 11.09 -5.51 9.14
CA VAL A 53 11.28 -4.21 8.48
C VAL A 53 11.68 -3.13 9.48
N VAL A 54 10.98 -3.01 10.60
CA VAL A 54 11.29 -2.03 11.67
C VAL A 54 12.73 -2.19 12.13
N ALA A 55 13.17 -3.42 12.40
CA ALA A 55 14.55 -3.70 12.81
C ALA A 55 15.58 -3.24 11.76
N ALA A 56 15.28 -3.41 10.48
CA ALA A 56 16.16 -2.98 9.39
C ALA A 56 16.17 -1.45 9.19
N VAL A 57 15.01 -0.78 9.37
CA VAL A 57 14.87 0.65 9.04
C VAL A 57 15.03 1.61 10.22
N ARG A 58 15.04 1.11 11.46
CA ARG A 58 15.09 1.93 12.68
C ARG A 58 16.17 3.03 12.61
N PRO A 59 15.80 4.31 12.76
CA PRO A 59 16.76 5.40 12.82
C PRO A 59 17.67 5.27 14.04
N LYS A 60 18.97 5.46 13.85
CA LYS A 60 19.91 5.65 14.96
C LYS A 60 19.89 7.13 15.40
N PRO A 61 20.25 7.46 16.65
CA PRO A 61 20.33 8.85 17.12
C PRO A 61 21.24 9.74 16.26
N THR A 62 22.26 9.15 15.64
CA THR A 62 23.19 9.83 14.73
C THR A 62 22.65 10.06 13.31
N GLN A 63 21.41 9.63 13.00
CA GLN A 63 20.82 9.68 11.66
C GLN A 63 19.52 10.50 11.60
N PRO A 64 19.55 11.82 11.92
CA PRO A 64 18.35 12.66 11.97
C PRO A 64 17.60 12.73 10.63
N LEU A 65 18.33 12.76 9.51
CA LEU A 65 17.75 12.80 8.16
C LEU A 65 16.94 11.53 7.83
N ARG A 66 17.35 10.38 8.36
CA ARG A 66 16.62 9.11 8.16
C ARG A 66 15.29 9.11 8.91
N LYS A 67 15.28 9.66 10.12
CA LYS A 67 14.07 9.81 10.93
C LYS A 67 13.06 10.71 10.22
N GLU A 68 13.51 11.87 9.73
CA GLU A 68 12.66 12.79 8.98
C GLU A 68 12.12 12.16 7.67
N ALA A 69 12.98 11.47 6.93
CA ALA A 69 12.57 10.80 5.69
C ALA A 69 11.52 9.70 5.93
N LEU A 70 11.66 8.89 6.99
CA LEU A 70 10.65 7.90 7.35
C LEU A 70 9.33 8.55 7.77
N ARG A 71 9.38 9.67 8.51
CA ARG A 71 8.18 10.45 8.86
C ARG A 71 7.46 10.96 7.61
N LYS A 72 8.20 11.53 6.65
CA LYS A 72 7.64 12.00 5.37
C LYS A 72 7.05 10.84 4.57
N LEU A 73 7.86 9.81 4.31
CA LEU A 73 7.47 8.66 3.50
C LEU A 73 6.24 7.92 4.04
N LEU A 74 6.23 7.62 5.35
CA LEU A 74 5.13 6.92 6.01
C LEU A 74 4.00 7.86 6.46
N GLY A 75 4.22 9.17 6.38
CA GLY A 75 3.26 10.22 6.73
C GLY A 75 2.35 10.67 5.59
N ARG A 76 2.41 9.99 4.43
CA ARG A 76 1.71 10.39 3.19
C ARG A 76 2.17 11.75 2.65
N HIS A 77 3.48 12.00 2.68
CA HIS A 77 4.07 13.23 2.14
C HIS A 77 3.58 13.53 0.73
N ASP A 78 3.26 14.81 0.51
CA ASP A 78 2.77 15.35 -0.74
C ASP A 78 3.71 16.47 -1.17
N THR A 79 4.46 16.26 -2.25
CA THR A 79 5.43 17.25 -2.71
C THR A 79 4.74 18.53 -3.20
N PHE A 80 3.46 18.50 -3.56
CA PHE A 80 2.75 19.72 -3.91
C PHE A 80 2.52 20.61 -2.69
N SER A 81 1.97 20.05 -1.63
CA SER A 81 1.66 20.79 -0.40
C SER A 81 2.93 21.22 0.33
N ASP A 82 3.97 20.39 0.31
CA ASP A 82 5.19 20.62 1.10
C ASP A 82 6.32 21.32 0.31
N GLN A 83 6.37 21.16 -1.01
CA GLN A 83 7.45 21.67 -1.89
C GLN A 83 6.95 22.37 -3.16
N ARG A 84 5.67 22.79 -3.20
CA ARG A 84 5.07 23.46 -4.37
C ARG A 84 5.20 22.67 -5.67
N GLY A 85 5.30 21.34 -5.57
CA GLY A 85 5.39 20.41 -6.69
C GLY A 85 6.82 19.97 -7.02
N GLU A 86 7.83 20.59 -6.41
CA GLU A 86 9.23 20.19 -6.62
C GLU A 86 9.55 18.85 -5.95
N PRO A 87 10.46 18.03 -6.52
CA PRO A 87 10.89 16.79 -5.88
C PRO A 87 11.71 17.06 -4.63
N ASP A 88 11.40 16.41 -3.50
CA ASP A 88 12.20 16.52 -2.26
C ASP A 88 13.56 15.82 -2.42
N PRO A 89 14.69 16.57 -2.53
CA PRO A 89 16.00 15.97 -2.73
C PRO A 89 16.50 15.23 -1.49
N ALA A 90 16.12 15.67 -0.29
CA ALA A 90 16.48 15.02 0.95
C ALA A 90 15.75 13.68 1.09
N LEU A 91 14.46 13.64 0.77
CA LEU A 91 13.67 12.41 0.72
C LEU A 91 14.22 11.44 -0.33
N ARG A 92 14.52 11.93 -1.54
CA ARG A 92 15.10 11.11 -2.62
C ARG A 92 16.42 10.46 -2.18
N ASN A 93 17.32 11.22 -1.55
CA ASN A 93 18.60 10.70 -1.06
C ASN A 93 18.39 9.67 0.06
N ALA A 94 17.49 9.95 1.00
CA ALA A 94 17.18 9.05 2.10
C ALA A 94 16.49 7.76 1.63
N MET A 95 15.65 7.81 0.59
CA MET A 95 15.03 6.63 -0.01
C MET A 95 16.07 5.61 -0.49
N GLY A 96 17.19 6.06 -1.06
CA GLY A 96 18.28 5.15 -1.45
C GLY A 96 18.88 4.41 -0.25
N ALA A 97 19.15 5.13 0.84
CA ALA A 97 19.66 4.54 2.08
C ALA A 97 18.66 3.60 2.75
N ILE A 98 17.37 3.95 2.76
CA ILE A 98 16.29 3.10 3.30
C ILE A 98 16.15 1.85 2.42
N SER A 99 16.17 1.99 1.08
CA SER A 99 16.12 0.84 0.16
C SER A 99 17.27 -0.13 0.41
N LYS A 100 18.49 0.41 0.58
CA LYS A 100 19.67 -0.41 0.90
C LYS A 100 19.52 -1.17 2.21
N ALA A 101 18.94 -0.55 3.24
CA ALA A 101 18.68 -1.24 4.50
C ALA A 101 17.60 -2.32 4.37
N LEU A 102 16.59 -2.09 3.54
CA LEU A 102 15.51 -3.05 3.29
C LEU A 102 15.91 -4.23 2.41
N LYS A 103 17.07 -4.20 1.74
CA LYS A 103 17.57 -5.34 0.97
C LYS A 103 17.76 -6.59 1.82
N SER A 104 18.05 -6.46 3.12
CA SER A 104 18.14 -7.60 4.03
C SER A 104 16.81 -8.34 4.24
N VAL A 105 15.68 -7.69 3.92
CA VAL A 105 14.34 -8.25 4.10
C VAL A 105 13.73 -8.65 2.75
N PHE A 106 13.88 -7.82 1.71
CA PHE A 106 13.15 -8.00 0.45
C PHE A 106 14.00 -8.36 -0.78
N PHE A 107 15.33 -8.40 -0.66
CA PHE A 107 16.28 -8.83 -1.70
C PHE A 107 16.21 -8.10 -3.07
N HIS A 108 15.37 -7.07 -3.24
CA HIS A 108 15.15 -6.36 -4.52
C HIS A 108 15.40 -4.84 -4.45
N ASP A 109 15.74 -4.22 -5.59
CA ASP A 109 16.22 -2.83 -5.70
C ASP A 109 15.19 -1.73 -5.38
N GLN A 110 13.90 -2.05 -5.30
CA GLN A 110 12.82 -1.10 -4.99
C GLN A 110 12.09 -1.44 -3.68
N ALA A 111 12.83 -1.87 -2.67
CA ALA A 111 12.25 -2.32 -1.41
C ALA A 111 11.40 -1.25 -0.68
N VAL A 112 11.70 0.03 -0.88
CA VAL A 112 10.92 1.15 -0.33
C VAL A 112 9.48 1.18 -0.86
N HIS A 113 9.25 0.75 -2.11
CA HIS A 113 7.91 0.74 -2.70
C HIS A 113 6.97 -0.29 -2.04
N ARG A 114 7.51 -1.26 -1.29
CA ARG A 114 6.71 -2.14 -0.43
C ARG A 114 6.09 -1.39 0.75
N LEU A 115 6.65 -0.25 1.14
CA LEU A 115 6.19 0.57 2.27
C LEU A 115 5.37 1.78 1.82
N ALA A 116 5.80 2.46 0.76
CA ALA A 116 5.06 3.57 0.18
C ALA A 116 5.30 3.67 -1.32
N VAL A 117 4.21 3.79 -2.09
CA VAL A 117 4.24 3.87 -3.54
C VAL A 117 4.12 5.34 -3.96
N PRO A 118 5.06 5.88 -4.75
CA PRO A 118 4.94 7.23 -5.29
C PRO A 118 3.85 7.28 -6.37
N LYS A 119 2.87 8.16 -6.20
CA LYS A 119 1.81 8.42 -7.17
C LYS A 119 1.94 9.85 -7.70
N LYS A 120 2.21 9.98 -9.00
CA LYS A 120 2.21 11.28 -9.67
C LYS A 120 0.79 11.83 -9.72
N THR A 121 0.65 13.08 -9.35
CA THR A 121 -0.60 13.84 -9.39
C THR A 121 -0.51 14.92 -10.45
N HIS A 122 -1.65 15.23 -11.06
CA HIS A 122 -1.77 16.21 -12.13
C HIS A 122 -2.94 17.15 -11.82
N PHE A 123 -2.88 18.35 -12.36
CA PHE A 123 -3.99 19.29 -12.38
C PHE A 123 -5.05 18.85 -13.41
N PRO A 124 -6.28 19.43 -13.39
CA PRO A 124 -7.34 19.07 -14.32
C PRO A 124 -7.00 19.28 -15.81
N ASP A 125 -6.06 20.18 -16.10
CA ASP A 125 -5.50 20.46 -17.43
C ASP A 125 -4.44 19.43 -17.87
N GLY A 126 -4.08 18.48 -17.00
CA GLY A 126 -3.06 17.47 -17.24
C GLY A 126 -1.64 17.86 -16.84
N THR A 127 -1.41 19.10 -16.35
CA THR A 127 -0.08 19.56 -15.95
C THR A 127 0.38 18.82 -14.70
N TYR A 128 1.67 18.43 -14.64
CA TYR A 128 2.24 17.77 -13.46
C TYR A 128 2.12 18.67 -12.23
N ARG A 129 1.54 18.13 -11.16
CA ARG A 129 1.31 18.85 -9.90
C ARG A 129 2.33 18.47 -8.83
N GLY A 130 2.71 17.20 -8.76
CA GLY A 130 3.55 16.70 -7.69
C GLY A 130 3.44 15.20 -7.53
N THR A 131 4.09 14.66 -6.50
CA THR A 131 4.06 13.24 -6.16
C THR A 131 3.54 13.08 -4.74
N VAL A 132 2.55 12.21 -4.57
CA VAL A 132 2.02 11.80 -3.27
C VAL A 132 2.51 10.40 -2.96
N TYR A 133 3.05 10.18 -1.78
CA TYR A 133 3.51 8.87 -1.34
C TYR A 133 2.36 8.12 -0.64
N VAL A 134 1.78 7.14 -1.33
CA VAL A 134 0.68 6.34 -0.78
C VAL A 134 1.25 5.20 0.03
N VAL A 135 0.95 5.20 1.33
CA VAL A 135 1.44 4.19 2.29
C VAL A 135 0.69 2.87 2.07
N THR A 136 1.43 1.76 1.96
CA THR A 136 0.87 0.41 1.83
C THR A 136 0.38 -0.11 3.19
N PRO A 137 -0.39 -1.22 3.25
CA PRO A 137 -0.76 -1.84 4.52
C PRO A 137 0.45 -2.18 5.40
N LEU A 138 1.51 -2.74 4.80
CA LEU A 138 2.77 -3.00 5.50
C LEU A 138 3.45 -1.72 5.99
N GLY A 139 3.49 -0.67 5.17
CA GLY A 139 4.04 0.62 5.56
C GLY A 139 3.29 1.26 6.73
N ALA A 140 1.97 1.09 6.78
CA ALA A 140 1.14 1.58 7.87
C ALA A 140 1.48 0.88 9.20
N LEU A 141 1.60 -0.46 9.20
CA LEU A 141 2.01 -1.22 10.38
C LEU A 141 3.41 -0.82 10.85
N VAL A 142 4.37 -0.71 9.92
CA VAL A 142 5.75 -0.28 10.23
C VAL A 142 5.76 1.13 10.84
N ARG A 143 4.95 2.05 10.32
CA ARG A 143 4.80 3.39 10.88
C ARG A 143 4.30 3.35 12.31
N ASP A 144 3.26 2.56 12.55
CA ASP A 144 2.59 2.53 13.85
C ASP A 144 3.51 1.89 14.90
N LEU A 145 4.28 0.85 14.53
CA LEU A 145 5.35 0.28 15.36
C LEU A 145 6.47 1.30 15.66
N LEU A 146 6.98 2.00 14.64
CA LEU A 146 8.03 3.00 14.84
C LEU A 146 7.57 4.19 15.70
N LYS A 147 6.28 4.57 15.62
CA LYS A 147 5.68 5.60 16.49
C LYS A 147 5.54 5.11 17.92
N ALA A 148 5.09 3.87 18.13
CA ALA A 148 4.98 3.28 19.47
C ALA A 148 6.34 3.25 20.19
N GLU A 149 7.42 3.01 19.45
CA GLU A 149 8.81 3.04 19.94
C GLU A 149 9.40 4.45 20.08
N LYS A 150 8.67 5.51 19.72
CA LYS A 150 9.15 6.91 19.61
C LYS A 150 10.37 7.08 18.69
N ALA A 151 10.57 6.14 17.77
CA ALA A 151 11.65 6.16 16.79
C ALA A 151 11.39 7.19 15.68
N ILE A 152 10.11 7.38 15.31
CA ILE A 152 9.61 8.45 14.43
C ILE A 152 8.46 9.19 15.08
#